data_AF-E0J394-F1
#
_entry.id   AF-E0J394-F1
#
_cell.length_a   1.000
_cell.length_b   1.000
_cell.length_c   1.000
_cell.angle_alpha   90.00
_cell.angle_beta   90.00
_cell.angle_gamma   90.00
#
_symmetry.space_group_name_H-M   'P 1'
#
loop_
_entity.id
_entity.type
_entity.pdbx_description
1 polymer ?
#
loop_
_entity_poly.entity_id
_entity_poly.type
_entity_poly.pdbx_seq_one_letter_code
_entity_poly.pdbx_strand_id
1 'polypeptide(L)' 'MTIAERLIQKGALEVAREIAWRLRDMGWTPERIQEATGLSGEELKKLFPDEQ' A
#
# COMPACT_ATOMS: atom_id res chain seq x y z
N MET A 1 -13.12 -16.54 -7.08
CA MET A 1 -11.66 -16.27 -7.12
C MET A 1 -10.90 -17.57 -6.98
N THR A 2 -10.16 -17.91 -8.02
CA THR A 2 -9.23 -19.03 -8.07
C THR A 2 -7.98 -18.75 -7.24
N ILE A 3 -7.21 -19.79 -6.92
CA ILE A 3 -5.96 -19.66 -6.16
C ILE A 3 -4.95 -18.75 -6.90
N ALA A 4 -4.94 -18.79 -8.24
CA ALA A 4 -4.10 -17.93 -9.07
C ALA A 4 -4.42 -16.43 -8.88
N GLU A 5 -5.71 -16.06 -8.85
CA GLU A 5 -6.13 -14.67 -8.62
C GLU A 5 -5.77 -14.17 -7.20
N ARG A 6 -5.75 -15.06 -6.20
CA ARG A 6 -5.29 -14.73 -4.85
C ARG A 6 -3.79 -14.49 -4.79
N LEU A 7 -3.01 -15.29 -5.51
CA LEU A 7 -1.54 -15.12 -5.57
C LEU A 7 -1.16 -13.81 -6.28
N ILE A 8 -1.86 -13.47 -7.37
CA ILE A 8 -1.66 -12.20 -8.09
C ILE A 8 -2.00 -11.00 -7.20
N GLN A 9 -3.14 -11.05 -6.49
CA GLN A 9 -3.49 -9.98 -5.54
C GLN A 9 -2.51 -9.86 -4.39
N LYS A 10 -2.00 -10.98 -3.87
CA LYS A 10 -1.02 -10.97 -2.78
C LYS A 10 0.30 -10.32 -3.23
N GLY A 11 0.77 -10.65 -4.44
CA GLY A 11 1.95 -10.01 -5.03
C GLY A 11 1.75 -8.53 -5.31
N ALA A 12 0.59 -8.15 -5.86
CA ALA A 12 0.26 -6.75 -6.10
C ALA A 12 0.20 -5.92 -4.80
N LEU A 13 -0.35 -6.50 -3.73
CA LEU A 13 -0.39 -5.86 -2.42
C LEU A 13 1.03 -5.65 -1.85
N GLU A 14 1.90 -6.65 -1.96
CA GLU A 14 3.28 -6.56 -1.46
C GLU A 14 4.09 -5.48 -2.19
N VAL A 15 3.92 -5.38 -3.51
CA VAL A 15 4.52 -4.32 -4.33
C VAL A 15 3.94 -2.94 -3.98
N ALA A 16 2.61 -2.83 -3.82
CA ALA A 16 1.97 -1.58 -3.43
C ALA A 16 2.43 -1.09 -2.05
N ARG A 17 2.68 -2.01 -1.11
CA ARG A 17 3.24 -1.71 0.22
C ARG A 17 4.67 -1.19 0.14
N GLU A 18 5.51 -1.82 -0.68
CA GLU A 18 6.89 -1.37 -0.88
C GLU A 18 6.93 0.04 -1.49
N ILE A 19 6.10 0.30 -2.50
CA ILE A 19 5.99 1.61 -3.14
C ILE A 19 5.49 2.63 -2.11
N ALA A 20 4.46 2.29 -1.32
CA ALA A 20 3.94 3.19 -0.29
C ALA A 20 5.02 3.61 0.72
N TRP A 21 5.83 2.65 1.18
CA TRP A 21 6.95 2.91 2.08
C TRP A 21 7.99 3.84 1.47
N ARG A 22 8.40 3.60 0.22
CA ARG A 22 9.37 4.48 -0.47
C ARG A 22 8.81 5.88 -0.69
N LEU A 23 7.54 6.02 -1.06
CA LEU A 23 6.92 7.33 -1.25
C LEU A 23 6.83 8.11 0.08
N ARG A 24 6.53 7.42 1.18
CA ARG A 24 6.55 8.03 2.52
C ARG A 24 7.95 8.48 2.93
N ASP A 25 8.97 7.66 2.67
CA ASP A 25 10.38 8.03 2.90
C ASP A 25 10.79 9.28 2.10
N MET A 26 10.22 9.45 0.91
CA MET A 26 10.34 10.68 0.10
C MET A 26 9.51 11.87 0.62
N GLY A 27 8.82 11.74 1.75
CA GLY A 27 8.02 12.80 2.36
C GLY A 27 6.65 13.04 1.71
N TRP A 28 6.11 12.06 0.98
CA TRP A 28 4.77 12.18 0.39
C TRP A 28 3.67 12.08 1.45
N THR A 29 2.58 12.80 1.22
CA THR A 29 1.39 12.73 2.08
C THR A 29 0.63 11.42 1.88
N PRO A 30 -0.03 10.89 2.93
CA PRO A 30 -0.74 9.61 2.86
C PRO A 30 -1.82 9.57 1.76
N GLU A 31 -2.50 10.70 1.48
CA GLU A 31 -3.46 10.80 0.38
C GLU A 31 -2.82 10.58 -1.00
N ARG A 32 -1.66 11.19 -1.26
CA ARG A 32 -0.95 10.99 -2.55
C ARG A 32 -0.40 9.58 -2.68
N ILE A 33 0.03 8.98 -1.57
CA ILE A 33 0.46 7.59 -1.53
C ILE A 33 -0.73 6.68 -1.86
N GLN A 34 -1.91 6.97 -1.28
CA GLN A 34 -3.15 6.25 -1.55
C GLN A 34 -3.51 6.25 -3.03
N GLU A 35 -3.47 7.42 -3.67
CA GLU A 35 -3.72 7.54 -5.11
C GLU A 35 -2.66 6.81 -5.95
N ALA A 36 -1.38 6.89 -5.58
CA ALA A 36 -0.29 6.30 -6.35
C ALA A 36 -0.23 4.76 -6.24
N THR A 37 -0.58 4.20 -5.08
CA THR A 37 -0.50 2.76 -4.83
C THR A 37 -1.84 2.05 -4.94
N GLY A 38 -2.96 2.79 -5.02
CA GLY A 38 -4.31 2.24 -5.03
C GLY A 38 -4.69 1.49 -3.74
N LEU A 39 -3.93 1.71 -2.66
CA LEU A 39 -4.23 1.10 -1.36
C LEU A 39 -5.41 1.82 -0.73
N SER A 40 -6.20 1.13 0.07
CA SER A 40 -7.18 1.81 0.92
C SER A 40 -6.48 2.52 2.08
N GLY A 41 -7.06 3.61 2.57
CA GLY A 41 -6.57 4.30 3.77
C GLY A 41 -6.41 3.36 4.98
N GLU A 42 -7.23 2.31 5.10
CA GLU A 42 -7.05 1.26 6.11
C GLU A 42 -5.79 0.42 5.92
N GLU A 43 -5.44 0.06 4.68
CA GLU A 43 -4.20 -0.66 4.40
C GLU A 43 -2.98 0.24 4.64
N LEU A 44 -3.08 1.53 4.32
CA LEU A 44 -2.05 2.52 4.67
C LEU A 44 -1.90 2.71 6.18
N LYS A 45 -3.00 2.78 6.93
CA LYS A 45 -2.95 2.85 8.41
C LYS A 45 -2.30 1.61 9.03
N LYS A 46 -2.52 0.42 8.47
CA LYS A 46 -1.84 -0.81 8.91
C LYS A 46 -0.35 -0.80 8.58
N LEU A 47 0.05 -0.13 7.49
CA LEU A 47 1.46 0.02 7.09
C LEU A 47 2.19 1.09 7.90
N PHE A 48 1.47 2.12 8.32
CA PHE A 48 2.01 3.27 9.05
C PHE A 48 1.22 3.49 10.35
N PRO A 49 1.31 2.57 11.33
CA PRO A 49 0.57 2.69 12.58
C PRO A 49 1.07 3.83 13.49
N ASP A 50 2.31 4.29 13.30
CA ASP A 50 2.98 5.28 14.16
C ASP A 50 2.64 6.76 13.85
N GLU A 51 1.73 7.05 12.91
CA GLU A 51 1.40 8.42 12.49
C GLU A 51 0.00 8.90 12.93
N GLN A 52 -0.60 8.25 13.94
CA GLN A 52 -1.92 8.61 14.52
C GLN A 52 -1.87 9.76 15.53
#